data_AF-A0A960MBE3-F1
#
_entry.id   AF-A0A960MBE3-F1
#
_cell.length_a   1.000
_cell.length_b   1.000
_cell.length_c   1.000
_cell.angle_alpha   90.00
_cell.angle_beta   90.00
_cell.angle_gamma   90.00
#
_symmetry.space_group_name_H-M   'P 1'
#
loop_
_entity.id
_entity.type
_entity.pdbx_description
1 polymer ?
#
loop_
_entity_poly.entity_id
_entity_poly.type
_entity_poly.pdbx_seq_one_letter_code
_entity_poly.pdbx_strand_id
1 'polypeptide(L)'
;MPTALTIADRVFSSRLLVGTGKFPSNESMRDALEASGTEIVTVALRRADLSGKHDPFANILDFIDPERYLLLPNTSGAMNAAEAVRLARLAATAGLPKWVKLEIHPDPTYLLPDPIE
;
A
#
# COMPACT_ATOMS: atom_id res chain seq x y z
N MET A 1 -28.83 -2.71 -6.75
CA MET A 1 -27.45 -2.99 -6.30
C MET A 1 -26.62 -1.73 -6.49
N PRO A 2 -25.75 -1.33 -5.55
CA PRO A 2 -24.84 -0.21 -5.77
C PRO A 2 -23.98 -0.50 -7.01
N THR A 3 -23.71 0.53 -7.81
CA THR A 3 -22.82 0.42 -8.97
C THR A 3 -21.41 0.06 -8.52
N ALA A 4 -20.69 -0.72 -9.33
CA ALA A 4 -19.30 -1.06 -9.07
C ALA A 4 -18.42 0.21 -9.06
N LEU A 5 -17.35 0.21 -8.26
CA LEU A 5 -16.36 1.28 -8.20
C LEU A 5 -15.35 1.10 -9.33
N THR A 6 -15.21 2.09 -10.21
CA THR A 6 -14.17 2.08 -11.25
C THR A 6 -13.09 3.09 -10.90
N ILE A 7 -11.84 2.65 -10.85
CA ILE A 7 -10.66 3.52 -10.68
C ILE A 7 -9.68 3.14 -11.78
N ALA A 8 -9.22 4.14 -12.55
CA ALA A 8 -8.35 3.95 -13.71
C ALA A 8 -8.83 2.80 -14.62
N ASP A 9 -8.01 1.76 -14.79
CA ASP A 9 -8.23 0.61 -15.66
C ASP A 9 -8.92 -0.59 -14.98
N ARG A 10 -9.39 -0.44 -13.73
CA ARG A 10 -9.94 -1.54 -12.92
C ARG A 10 -11.32 -1.24 -12.33
N VAL A 11 -12.11 -2.29 -12.19
CA VAL A 11 -13.44 -2.28 -11.58
C VAL A 11 -13.41 -3.12 -10.31
N PHE A 12 -13.97 -2.57 -9.22
CA PHE A 12 -14.03 -3.18 -7.90
C PHE A 12 -15.49 -3.27 -7.45
N SER A 13 -15.86 -4.40 -6.86
CA SER A 13 -17.17 -4.58 -6.22
C SER A 13 -17.22 -3.93 -4.83
N SER A 14 -16.09 -3.95 -4.12
CA SER A 14 -15.89 -3.35 -2.81
C SER A 14 -15.48 -1.89 -2.91
N ARG A 15 -16.01 -1.07 -2.00
CA ARG A 15 -15.66 0.35 -1.83
C ARG A 15 -14.80 0.59 -0.59
N LEU A 16 -14.43 -0.47 0.12
CA LEU A 16 -13.57 -0.43 1.28
C LEU A 16 -12.13 -0.73 0.83
N LEU A 17 -11.22 0.18 1.16
CA LEU A 17 -9.78 0.02 0.94
C LEU A 17 -9.13 -0.13 2.32
N VAL A 18 -8.21 -1.08 2.47
CA VAL A 18 -7.62 -1.40 3.78
C VAL A 18 -6.10 -1.24 3.72
N GLY A 19 -5.53 -0.61 4.74
CA GLY A 19 -4.08 -0.55 4.92
C GLY A 19 -3.58 -1.67 5.83
N THR A 20 -2.34 -2.11 5.63
CA THR A 20 -1.75 -3.22 6.39
C THR A 20 -1.07 -2.81 7.70
N GLY A 21 -1.03 -1.51 8.01
CA GLY A 21 -0.45 -1.01 9.24
C GLY A 21 -1.30 -1.32 10.48
N LYS A 22 -0.65 -1.39 11.64
CA LYS A 22 -1.27 -1.45 12.98
C LYS A 22 -1.99 -2.75 13.37
N PHE A 23 -1.99 -3.78 12.53
CA PHE A 23 -2.44 -5.09 12.96
C PHE A 23 -1.48 -5.70 14.01
N PRO A 24 -2.01 -6.43 15.01
CA PRO A 24 -1.19 -7.05 16.05
C PRO A 24 -0.37 -8.26 15.55
N SER A 25 -0.80 -8.89 14.45
CA SER A 25 -0.08 -9.96 13.76
C SER A 25 -0.46 -10.03 12.27
N ASN A 26 0.33 -10.74 11.47
CA ASN A 26 0.05 -10.92 10.04
C ASN A 26 -1.18 -11.83 9.81
N GLU A 27 -1.43 -12.81 10.67
CA GLU A 27 -2.64 -13.64 10.64
C GLU A 27 -3.89 -12.80 10.90
N SER A 28 -3.83 -11.92 11.92
CA SER A 28 -4.93 -11.00 12.24
C SER A 28 -5.23 -10.05 11.08
N MET A 29 -4.18 -9.58 10.39
CA MET A 29 -4.32 -8.78 9.17
C MET A 29 -4.99 -9.59 8.06
N ARG A 30 -4.50 -10.78 7.73
CA ARG A 30 -5.07 -11.66 6.69
C ARG A 30 -6.55 -11.91 6.93
N ASP A 31 -6.91 -12.30 8.14
CA ASP A 31 -8.29 -12.62 8.51
C ASP A 31 -9.18 -11.37 8.40
N ALA A 32 -8.67 -10.19 8.77
CA ALA A 32 -9.39 -8.92 8.60
C ALA A 32 -9.57 -8.52 7.13
N LEU A 33 -8.54 -8.71 6.29
CA LEU A 33 -8.62 -8.44 4.85
C LEU A 33 -9.70 -9.32 4.21
N GLU A 34 -9.70 -10.61 4.52
CA GLU A 34 -10.69 -11.56 4.05
C GLU A 34 -12.11 -11.20 4.50
N ALA A 35 -12.31 -10.98 5.80
CA ALA A 35 -13.62 -10.65 6.37
C ALA A 35 -14.16 -9.31 5.84
N SER A 36 -13.27 -8.36 5.51
CA SER A 36 -13.66 -7.04 4.99
C SER A 36 -14.16 -7.09 3.54
N GLY A 37 -13.82 -8.14 2.77
CA GLY A 37 -14.07 -8.19 1.33
C GLY A 37 -13.39 -7.07 0.55
N THR A 38 -12.30 -6.49 1.07
CA THR A 38 -11.51 -5.50 0.33
C THR A 38 -10.90 -6.12 -0.91
N GLU A 39 -10.78 -5.33 -1.97
CA GLU A 39 -10.08 -5.72 -3.20
C GLU A 39 -8.78 -4.90 -3.40
N ILE A 40 -8.57 -3.86 -2.59
CA ILE A 40 -7.41 -2.99 -2.65
C ILE A 40 -6.76 -2.94 -1.27
N VAL A 41 -5.47 -3.28 -1.22
CA VAL A 41 -4.71 -3.37 0.02
C VAL A 41 -3.48 -2.48 -0.07
N THR A 42 -3.38 -1.48 0.81
CA THR A 42 -2.26 -0.53 0.75
C THR A 42 -1.06 -1.02 1.55
N VAL A 43 0.13 -0.98 0.95
CA VAL A 43 1.39 -1.43 1.57
C VAL A 43 2.43 -0.29 1.58
N ALA A 44 3.12 -0.11 2.71
CA ALA A 44 4.14 0.93 2.85
C ALA A 44 5.52 0.41 2.46
N LEU A 45 6.19 1.09 1.52
CA LEU A 45 7.48 0.67 0.97
C LEU A 45 8.67 0.89 1.92
N ARG A 46 8.53 1.81 2.88
CA ARG A 46 9.64 2.24 3.76
C ARG A 46 10.17 1.15 4.69
N ARG A 47 9.42 0.07 4.90
CA ARG A 47 9.82 -1.06 5.74
C ARG A 47 10.55 -2.16 4.98
N ALA A 48 10.65 -2.12 3.64
CA ALA A 48 11.48 -3.07 2.89
C ALA A 48 12.95 -2.88 3.30
N ASP A 49 13.52 -3.82 4.06
CA ASP A 49 14.94 -3.79 4.34
C ASP A 49 15.69 -4.15 3.04
N LEU A 50 16.15 -3.11 2.35
CA LEU A 50 16.94 -3.20 1.12
C LEU A 50 18.31 -3.87 1.34
N SER A 51 18.66 -4.23 2.58
CA SER A 51 19.83 -5.04 2.89
C SER A 51 19.69 -6.52 2.48
N GLY A 52 18.47 -6.97 2.17
CA GLY A 52 18.17 -8.33 1.74
C GLY A 52 18.26 -9.40 2.85
N LYS A 53 18.55 -9.01 4.10
CA LYS A 53 18.69 -9.97 5.22
C LYS A 53 17.39 -10.23 5.98
N HIS A 54 16.42 -9.33 5.91
CA HIS A 54 15.10 -9.46 6.54
C HIS A 54 14.10 -8.63 5.74
N ASP A 55 13.68 -9.08 4.56
CA ASP A 55 12.73 -8.32 3.75
C ASP A 55 11.30 -8.41 4.35
N PRO A 56 10.75 -7.33 4.92
CA PRO A 56 9.41 -7.35 5.47
C PRO A 56 8.35 -7.38 4.36
N PHE A 57 8.72 -7.11 3.10
CA PHE A 57 7.84 -7.36 1.95
C PHE A 57 7.72 -8.85 1.63
N ALA A 58 8.80 -9.62 1.74
CA ALA A 58 8.70 -11.09 1.65
C ALA A 58 7.70 -11.60 2.70
N ASN A 59 7.82 -11.11 3.94
CA ASN A 59 6.97 -11.53 5.06
C ASN A 59 5.52 -11.03 4.98
N ILE A 60 5.18 -10.03 4.14
CA ILE A 60 3.79 -9.58 3.98
C ILE A 60 3.11 -10.26 2.80
N LEU A 61 3.85 -10.55 1.73
CA LEU A 61 3.36 -11.31 0.58
C LEU A 61 3.08 -12.77 0.94
N ASP A 62 3.73 -13.30 1.98
CA ASP A 62 3.38 -14.60 2.57
C ASP A 62 1.93 -14.65 3.13
N PHE A 63 1.32 -13.50 3.41
CA PHE A 63 -0.01 -13.39 4.02
C PHE A 63 -1.04 -12.66 3.14
N ILE A 64 -0.60 -12.05 2.04
CA ILE A 64 -1.48 -11.32 1.12
C ILE A 64 -1.28 -11.85 -0.28
N ASP A 65 -2.32 -12.48 -0.81
CA ASP A 65 -2.35 -13.02 -2.16
C ASP A 65 -2.43 -11.88 -3.21
N PRO A 66 -1.38 -11.65 -4.02
CA PRO A 66 -1.38 -10.59 -5.03
C PRO A 66 -2.27 -10.90 -6.25
N GLU A 67 -2.76 -12.14 -6.39
CA GLU A 67 -3.76 -12.48 -7.40
C GLU A 67 -5.18 -12.11 -6.95
N ARG A 68 -5.44 -12.18 -5.64
CA ARG A 68 -6.73 -11.82 -5.03
C ARG A 68 -6.88 -10.31 -4.79
N TYR A 69 -5.80 -9.63 -4.40
CA TYR A 69 -5.83 -8.22 -4.02
C TYR A 69 -5.01 -7.35 -4.97
N LEU A 70 -5.51 -6.17 -5.32
CA LEU A 70 -4.65 -5.11 -5.84
C LEU A 70 -3.79 -4.58 -4.68
N LEU A 71 -2.50 -4.94 -4.71
CA LEU A 71 -1.51 -4.31 -3.85
C LEU A 71 -1.25 -2.87 -4.31
N LEU A 72 -1.60 -1.91 -3.46
CA LEU A 72 -1.46 -0.48 -3.72
C LEU A 72 -0.27 0.07 -2.90
N PRO A 73 0.93 0.16 -3.46
CA PRO A 73 2.06 0.74 -2.75
C PRO A 73 1.79 2.21 -2.43
N ASN A 74 2.15 2.63 -1.22
CA ASN A 74 2.08 4.02 -0.81
C ASN A 74 3.48 4.60 -0.57
N THR A 75 3.59 5.92 -0.67
CA THR A 75 4.85 6.66 -0.43
C THR A 75 4.95 7.16 1.02
N SER A 76 4.30 6.48 1.97
CA SER A 76 4.27 6.91 3.36
C SER A 76 5.68 7.11 3.94
N GLY A 77 5.89 8.27 4.57
CA GLY A 77 7.19 8.70 5.09
C GLY A 77 8.11 9.36 4.05
N ALA A 78 7.62 9.66 2.84
CA ALA A 78 8.25 10.64 1.98
C ALA A 78 8.03 12.05 2.54
N MET A 79 9.09 12.85 2.59
CA MET A 79 9.04 14.24 3.06
C MET A 79 8.94 15.26 1.93
N ASN A 80 9.15 14.84 0.69
CA ASN A 80 9.11 15.68 -0.51
C ASN A 80 8.80 14.84 -1.76
N ALA A 81 8.57 15.53 -2.89
CA ALA A 81 8.23 14.93 -4.16
C ALA A 81 9.30 13.94 -4.67
N ALA A 82 10.57 14.30 -4.51
CA ALA A 82 11.69 13.49 -4.98
C ALA A 82 11.74 12.13 -4.26
N GLU A 83 11.50 12.11 -2.95
CA GLU A 83 11.39 10.89 -2.16
C GLU A 83 10.17 10.06 -2.56
N ALA A 84 9.01 10.69 -2.75
CA ALA A 84 7.79 10.00 -3.16
C ALA A 84 7.97 9.33 -4.54
N VAL A 85 8.53 10.03 -5.52
CA VAL A 85 8.84 9.49 -6.84
C VAL A 85 9.86 8.35 -6.75
N ARG A 86 10.89 8.47 -5.89
CA ARG A 86 11.86 7.40 -5.67
C ARG A 86 11.21 6.13 -5.13
N LEU A 87 10.32 6.27 -4.14
CA LEU A 87 9.56 5.16 -3.57
C LEU A 87 8.64 4.53 -4.63
N ALA A 88 7.90 5.33 -5.40
CA ALA A 88 7.04 4.83 -6.47
C ALA A 88 7.83 4.03 -7.53
N ARG A 89 9.03 4.50 -7.91
CA ARG A 89 9.92 3.78 -8.83
C ARG A 89 10.44 2.47 -8.23
N LEU A 90 10.75 2.46 -6.94
CA LEU A 90 11.17 1.24 -6.24
C LEU A 90 10.07 0.17 -6.27
N ALA A 91 8.82 0.55 -6.01
CA ALA A 91 7.68 -0.37 -6.13
C ALA A 91 7.55 -0.96 -7.53
N ALA A 92 7.66 -0.12 -8.55
CA ALA A 92 7.60 -0.57 -9.94
C ALA A 92 8.75 -1.55 -10.28
N THR A 93 9.97 -1.28 -9.82
CA THR A 93 11.12 -2.18 -10.00
C THR A 93 10.97 -3.49 -9.22
N ALA A 94 10.27 -3.47 -8.08
CA ALA A 94 9.94 -4.65 -7.28
C ALA A 94 8.80 -5.50 -7.90
N GLY A 95 8.29 -5.13 -9.07
CA GLY A 95 7.24 -5.88 -9.76
C GLY A 95 5.82 -5.61 -9.24
N LEU A 96 5.63 -4.60 -8.38
CA LEU A 96 4.29 -4.19 -7.95
C LEU A 96 3.53 -3.53 -9.11
N PRO A 97 2.19 -3.52 -9.06
CA PRO A 97 1.37 -2.83 -10.06
C PRO A 97 1.80 -1.37 -10.24
N LYS A 98 1.62 -0.83 -11.46
CA LYS A 98 1.88 0.58 -11.78
C LYS A 98 0.79 1.52 -11.23
N TRP A 99 0.44 1.33 -9.97
CA TRP A 99 -0.50 2.10 -9.19
C TRP A 99 0.23 2.59 -7.94
N VAL A 100 -0.05 3.81 -7.49
CA VAL A 100 0.58 4.37 -6.28
C VAL A 100 -0.42 5.21 -5.51
N LYS A 101 -0.42 5.06 -4.18
CA LYS A 101 -1.07 5.98 -3.27
C LYS A 101 -0.04 7.03 -2.84
N LEU A 102 -0.13 8.21 -3.46
CA LEU A 102 0.76 9.32 -3.15
C LEU A 102 0.47 9.86 -1.73
N GLU A 103 1.52 9.94 -0.94
CA GLU A 103 1.57 10.43 0.43
C GLU A 103 2.88 11.22 0.61
N ILE A 104 2.78 12.50 0.93
CA ILE A 104 3.93 13.36 1.24
C ILE A 104 3.62 14.05 2.56
N HIS A 105 4.35 13.70 3.62
CA HIS A 105 4.12 14.21 4.98
C HIS A 105 5.43 14.74 5.55
N PRO A 106 5.79 16.02 5.32
CA PRO A 106 7.01 16.60 5.87
C PRO A 106 7.01 16.62 7.41
N ASP A 107 5.83 16.77 8.01
CA ASP A 107 5.62 16.72 9.45
C ASP A 107 5.08 15.34 9.90
N PRO A 108 5.91 14.51 10.56
CA PRO A 108 5.48 13.18 11.02
C PRO A 108 4.59 13.23 12.27
N THR A 109 4.44 14.37 12.93
CA THR A 109 3.59 14.51 14.13
C THR A 109 2.12 14.56 13.75
N TYR A 110 1.74 15.39 12.78
CA TYR A 110 0.35 15.57 12.37
C TYR A 110 -0.02 14.80 11.11
N LEU A 111 0.96 14.38 10.30
CA LEU A 111 0.75 13.65 9.05
C LEU A 111 -0.14 14.41 8.06
N LEU A 112 -0.11 15.74 8.08
CA LEU A 112 -0.79 16.55 7.07
C LEU A 112 -0.03 16.44 5.74
N PRO A 113 -0.75 16.35 4.61
CA PRO A 113 -0.12 16.35 3.31
C PRO A 113 0.48 17.72 2.99
N ASP A 114 1.63 17.73 2.32
CA ASP A 114 2.12 18.93 1.64
C ASP A 114 1.36 19.09 0.31
N PRO A 115 0.67 20.22 0.07
CA PRO A 115 -0.06 20.44 -1.18
C PRO A 115 0.79 21.02 -2.32
N ILE A 116 2.04 21.41 -2.06
CA ILE A 116 2.94 22.05 -3.04
C ILE A 116 3.89 21.04 -3.68
N GLU A 117 4.45 20.13 -2.87
CA GLU A 117 5.34 19.05 -3.34
C GLU A 117 4.64 18.05 -4.28
#